data_AF-A0A2W2B7E9-F1
#
_entry.id   AF-A0A2W2B7E9-F1
#
_cell.length_a   1.000
_cell.length_b   1.000
_cell.length_c   1.000
_cell.angle_alpha   90.00
_cell.angle_beta   90.00
_cell.angle_gamma   90.00
#
_symmetry.space_group_name_H-M   'P 1'
#
loop_
_entity.id
_entity.type
_entity.pdbx_description
1 polymer ?
#
loop_
_entity_poly.entity_id
_entity_poly.type
_entity_poly.pdbx_seq_one_letter_code
_entity_poly.pdbx_strand_id
1 'polypeptide(L)' 'MNTGLNLFAEALVFVHGKGAESEAAKHAQICERLGDMETAETWRQLQGAVRSLKRPDCMSLRAA' A
#
# COMPACT_ATOMS: atom_id res chain seq x y z
N MET A 1 0.22 -14.12 -5.90
CA MET A 1 -0.17 -13.16 -6.96
C MET A 1 -0.98 -12.04 -6.29
N ASN A 2 -0.34 -10.91 -5.97
CA ASN A 2 -0.98 -9.72 -5.39
C ASN A 2 -1.15 -8.62 -6.46
N THR A 3 -1.50 -9.03 -7.68
CA THR A 3 -1.43 -8.17 -8.87
C THR A 3 -2.43 -7.02 -8.82
N GLY A 4 -3.61 -7.25 -8.23
CA GLY A 4 -4.63 -6.21 -8.06
C GLY A 4 -4.22 -5.13 -7.05
N LEU A 5 -3.64 -5.54 -5.91
CA LEU A 5 -3.19 -4.59 -4.88
C LEU A 5 -2.02 -3.72 -5.35
N ASN A 6 -1.14 -4.25 -6.19
CA ASN A 6 -0.02 -3.48 -6.75
C ASN A 6 -0.51 -2.36 -7.69
N LEU A 7 -1.47 -2.66 -8.58
CA LEU A 7 -2.04 -1.64 -9.47
C LEU A 7 -2.77 -0.54 -8.69
N PHE A 8 -3.52 -0.92 -7.64
CA PHE A 8 -4.14 0.05 -6.75
C PHE A 8 -3.11 0.87 -5.97
N ALA A 9 -2.03 0.24 -5.49
CA ALA A 9 -0.94 0.93 -4.78
C ALA A 9 -0.22 1.93 -5.70
N GLU A 10 0.03 1.56 -6.95
CA GLU A 10 0.60 2.45 -7.97
C GLU A 10 -0.32 3.64 -8.25
N ALA A 11 -1.63 3.40 -8.42
CA ALA A 11 -2.61 4.46 -8.59
C ALA A 11 -2.66 5.39 -7.35
N LEU A 12 -2.57 4.83 -6.15
CA LEU A 12 -2.57 5.59 -4.90
C LEU A 12 -1.31 6.46 -4.79
N VAL A 13 -0.15 5.93 -5.15
CA VAL A 13 1.12 6.67 -5.22
C VAL A 13 1.07 7.73 -6.32
N PHE A 14 0.44 7.46 -7.45
CA PHE A 14 0.27 8.42 -8.52
C PHE A 14 -0.57 9.65 -8.09
N VAL A 15 -1.68 9.41 -7.38
CA VAL A 15 -2.58 10.49 -6.93
C VAL A 15 -2.05 11.23 -5.70
N HIS A 16 -1.58 10.50 -4.68
CA HIS A 16 -1.23 11.07 -3.36
C HIS A 16 0.28 11.20 -3.13
N GLY A 17 1.11 10.68 -4.05
CA GLY A 17 2.57 10.75 -3.95
C GLY A 17 3.10 10.20 -2.64
N LYS A 18 3.85 11.04 -1.91
CA LYS A 18 4.42 10.69 -0.59
C LYS A 18 3.35 10.42 0.47
N GLY A 19 2.12 10.94 0.30
CA GLY A 19 1.01 10.75 1.23
C GLY A 19 0.26 9.42 1.08
N ALA A 20 0.49 8.67 0.00
CA ALA A 20 -0.27 7.45 -0.32
C ALA A 20 -0.31 6.42 0.82
N GLU A 21 0.81 6.21 1.50
CA GLU A 21 0.89 5.29 2.64
C GLU A 21 0.03 5.74 3.83
N SER A 22 0.04 7.05 4.11
CA SER A 22 -0.75 7.64 5.19
C SER A 22 -2.25 7.58 4.88
N GLU A 23 -2.62 7.79 3.61
CA GLU A 23 -4.00 7.67 3.16
C GLU A 23 -4.51 6.24 3.27
N ALA A 24 -3.72 5.24 2.85
CA ALA A 24 -4.09 3.83 3.04
C ALA A 24 -4.25 3.47 4.53
N ALA A 25 -3.35 3.96 5.39
CA ALA A 25 -3.44 3.75 6.84
C ALA A 25 -4.70 4.39 7.45
N LYS A 26 -5.04 5.60 7.00
CA LYS A 26 -6.24 6.32 7.45
C LYS A 26 -7.51 5.59 7.06
N HIS A 27 -7.59 5.07 5.83
CA HIS A 27 -8.74 4.29 5.38
C HIS A 27 -8.88 2.98 6.15
N ALA A 28 -7.78 2.28 6.43
CA ALA A 28 -7.80 1.09 7.30
C ALA A 28 -8.41 1.42 8.67
N GLN A 29 -7.99 2.51 9.32
CA GLN A 29 -8.53 2.93 10.62
C GLN A 29 -10.02 3.32 10.57
N ILE A 30 -10.47 3.92 9.47
CA ILE A 30 -11.89 4.26 9.28
C ILE A 30 -12.71 2.97 9.17
N CYS A 31 -12.26 2.01 8.37
CA CYS A 31 -12.92 0.71 8.24
C CYS A 31 -12.95 -0.06 9.56
N GLU A 32 -11.85 -0.08 10.32
CA GLU A 32 -11.79 -0.67 11.68
C GLU A 32 -12.85 -0.05 12.61
N ARG A 33 -13.00 1.29 12.59
CA ARG A 33 -14.00 1.99 13.41
C ARG A 33 -15.44 1.73 12.99
N LEU A 34 -15.66 1.48 11.71
CA LEU A 34 -16.98 1.12 11.15
C LEU A 34 -17.32 -0.36 11.35
N GLY A 35 -16.38 -1.17 11.86
CA GLY A 35 -16.54 -2.62 12.04
C GLY A 35 -16.28 -3.44 10.78
N ASP A 36 -15.84 -2.81 9.69
CA ASP A 36 -15.50 -3.47 8.44
C ASP A 36 -14.03 -3.91 8.46
N MET A 37 -13.79 -5.04 9.12
CA MET A 37 -12.44 -5.58 9.33
C MET A 37 -11.82 -6.15 8.04
N GLU A 38 -12.64 -6.64 7.11
CA GLU A 38 -12.18 -7.20 5.83
C GLU A 38 -11.61 -6.10 4.92
N THR A 39 -12.37 -5.00 4.77
CA THR A 39 -11.89 -3.85 4.02
C THR A 39 -10.70 -3.20 4.72
N ALA A 40 -10.69 -3.15 6.05
CA ALA A 40 -9.53 -2.67 6.81
C ALA A 40 -8.26 -3.48 6.52
N GLU A 41 -8.34 -4.81 6.52
CA GLU A 41 -7.20 -5.67 6.21
C GLU A 41 -6.69 -5.42 4.78
N THR A 42 -7.60 -5.27 3.81
CA THR A 42 -7.25 -4.93 2.44
C THR A 42 -6.46 -3.62 2.36
N TRP A 43 -6.90 -2.58 3.08
CA TRP A 43 -6.17 -1.31 3.17
C TRP A 43 -4.79 -1.45 3.84
N ARG A 44 -4.64 -2.32 4.84
CA ARG A 44 -3.34 -2.62 5.47
C ARG A 44 -2.40 -3.32 4.49
N GLN A 45 -2.90 -4.28 3.72
CA GLN A 45 -2.11 -4.93 2.66
C GLN A 45 -1.68 -3.92 1.59
N LEU A 46 -2.59 -3.02 1.19
CA LEU A 46 -2.30 -1.93 0.26
C LEU A 46 -1.23 -0.97 0.81
N GLN A 47 -1.31 -0.61 2.09
CA GLN A 47 -0.29 0.20 2.77
C GLN A 47 1.10 -0.46 2.66
N GLY A 48 1.17 -1.77 2.85
CA GLY A 48 2.41 -2.56 2.68
C GLY A 48 2.94 -2.54 1.24
N ALA A 49 2.05 -2.67 0.25
CA ALA A 49 2.41 -2.58 -1.16
C ALA A 49 2.95 -1.18 -1.53
N VAL A 50 2.27 -0.11 -1.10
CA VAL A 50 2.72 1.28 -1.29
C VAL A 50 4.09 1.52 -0.65
N ARG A 51 4.33 0.99 0.55
CA ARG A 51 5.64 1.08 1.22
C ARG A 51 6.73 0.35 0.42
N SER A 52 6.39 -0.78 -0.19
CA SER A 52 7.30 -1.55 -1.03
C SER A 52 7.64 -0.80 -2.32
N LEU A 53 6.68 -0.10 -2.94
CA LEU A 53 6.93 0.76 -4.11
C LEU A 53 7.79 1.98 -3.79
N LYS A 54 7.61 2.59 -2.60
CA LYS A 54 8.44 3.72 -2.14
C LYS A 54 9.89 3.35 -1.88
N ARG A 55 10.17 2.08 -1.61
CA ARG A 55 11.53 1.57 -1.59
C ARG A 55 11.86 1.19 -3.02
N PRO A 56 12.58 2.01 -3.80
CA PRO A 56 13.24 1.45 -4.98
C PRO A 56 14.05 0.27 -4.47
N ASP A 57 13.91 -0.87 -5.14
CA ASP A 57 14.59 -2.11 -4.81
C ASP A 57 16.11 -1.88 -4.87
N CYS A 58 16.67 -1.35 -3.79
CA CYS A 58 18.11 -1.17 -3.58
C CYS A 58 18.73 -2.51 -3.17
N MET A 59 18.30 -3.61 -3.81
CA MET A 59 18.74 -4.98 -3.55
C MET A 59 18.72 -5.87 -4.81
N SER A 60 18.85 -5.31 -6.02
CA SER A 60 19.16 -6.09 -7.25
C SER A 60 20.54 -5.82 -7.86
N LEU A 61 21.50 -5.35 -7.06
CA LEU A 61 22.93 -5.36 -7.40
C LEU A 61 23.67 -6.32 -6.46
N ARG A 62 23.34 -7.61 -6.53
CA ARG A 62 24.19 -8.67 -6.00
C ARG A 62 24.87 -9.38 -7.16
N ALA A 63 26.13 -8.97 -7.35
CA ALA A 63 27.30 -9.73 -7.80
C ALA A 63 27.10 -10.79 -8.89
N ALA A 64 27.64 -10.50 -10.07
CA ALA A 64 28.24 -11.49 -10.97
C ALA A 64 29.76 -11.30 -10.94
#